data_AF-A0A699VHW1-F1
#
_entry.id   AF-A0A699VHW1-F1
#
_cell.length_a   1.000
_cell.length_b   1.000
_cell.length_c   1.000
_cell.angle_alpha   90.00
_cell.angle_beta   90.00
_cell.angle_gamma   90.00
#
_symmetry.space_group_name_H-M   'P 1'
#
loop_
_entity.id
_entity.type
_entity.pdbx_description
1 polymer ?
#
loop_
_entity_poly.entity_id
_entity_poly.type
_entity_poly.pdbx_seq_one_letter_code
_entity_poly.pdbx_strand_id
1 'polypeptide(L)'
;GEGFWVGLHNLTTKETPGGTNIPKAVAGLLNDYGDVFTMPNTLPPNREHEHALVLQDGVAPVSVRPYRYPQHQKDEIEKLVREMLEAGIIQPSVSFF
;
A
#
# COMPACT_ATOMS: atom_id res chain seq x y z
N GLY A 1 -3.48 -9.94 -43.32
CA GLY A 1 -2.70 -10.26 -42.11
C GLY A 1 -3.67 -10.78 -41.09
N GLU A 2 -3.55 -12.05 -40.72
CA GLU A 2 -4.49 -12.70 -39.81
C GLU A 2 -4.22 -12.23 -38.38
N GLY A 3 -5.21 -11.59 -37.77
CA GLY A 3 -5.12 -11.11 -36.38
C GLY A 3 -5.48 -12.25 -35.42
N PHE A 4 -4.61 -12.49 -34.43
CA PHE A 4 -4.91 -13.42 -33.34
C PHE A 4 -5.70 -12.70 -32.24
N TRP A 5 -6.85 -13.27 -31.88
CA TRP A 5 -7.59 -12.88 -30.69
C TRP A 5 -6.95 -13.54 -29.47
N VAL A 6 -6.38 -12.74 -28.57
CA VAL A 6 -5.97 -13.21 -27.25
C VAL A 6 -7.11 -12.95 -26.29
N GLY A 7 -7.80 -14.01 -25.87
CA GLY A 7 -8.86 -13.92 -24.87
C GLY A 7 -8.27 -13.58 -23.50
N LEU A 8 -8.75 -12.48 -22.89
CA LEU A 8 -8.46 -12.15 -21.50
C LEU A 8 -9.27 -13.12 -20.61
N HIS A 9 -8.62 -14.16 -20.11
CA HIS A 9 -9.22 -15.00 -19.09
C HIS A 9 -9.20 -14.25 -17.76
N ASN A 10 -10.37 -13.76 -17.33
CA ASN A 10 -10.56 -13.32 -15.96
C ASN A 10 -10.21 -14.48 -15.04
N LEU A 11 -9.18 -14.32 -14.21
CA LEU A 11 -8.87 -15.24 -13.12
C LEU A 11 -10.00 -15.10 -12.09
N THR A 12 -11.07 -15.87 -12.26
CA THR A 12 -12.09 -15.99 -11.24
C THR A 12 -11.45 -16.71 -10.06
N THR A 13 -11.14 -15.97 -8.99
CA THR A 13 -10.78 -16.57 -7.69
C THR A 13 -11.92 -17.47 -7.27
N LYS A 14 -11.76 -18.78 -7.47
CA LYS A 14 -12.64 -19.76 -6.85
C LYS A 14 -12.25 -19.79 -5.39
N GLU A 15 -13.01 -19.07 -4.55
CA GLU A 15 -13.00 -19.29 -3.11
C GLU A 15 -13.36 -20.76 -2.89
N THR A 16 -12.34 -21.58 -2.63
CA THR A 16 -12.53 -22.98 -2.27
C THR A 16 -12.65 -23.01 -0.75
N PRO A 17 -13.79 -23.48 -0.20
CA PRO A 17 -13.96 -23.57 1.24
C PRO A 17 -13.09 -24.71 1.76
N GLY A 18 -12.12 -24.38 2.63
CA GLY A 18 -11.48 -25.30 3.57
C GLY A 18 -10.71 -26.50 2.97
N GLY A 19 -9.42 -26.32 2.73
CA GLY A 19 -8.49 -27.44 2.51
C GLY A 19 -7.11 -26.98 2.06
N THR A 20 -6.16 -26.90 3.00
CA THR A 20 -4.76 -26.53 2.76
C THR A 20 -4.01 -27.63 1.99
N ASN A 21 -4.20 -27.72 0.67
CA ASN A 21 -3.26 -28.44 -0.20
C ASN A 21 -2.04 -27.56 -0.49
N ILE A 22 -1.26 -27.28 0.56
CA ILE A 22 0.05 -26.62 0.42
C ILE A 22 1.03 -27.69 -0.09
N PRO A 23 1.65 -27.53 -1.27
CA PRO A 23 2.63 -28.48 -1.75
C PRO A 23 3.78 -28.63 -0.75
N LYS A 24 4.18 -29.88 -0.45
CA LYS A 24 5.24 -30.19 0.52
C LYS A 24 6.56 -29.44 0.23
N ALA A 25 6.83 -29.15 -1.05
CA ALA A 25 7.99 -28.40 -1.49
C ALA A 25 8.07 -26.96 -0.95
N VAL A 26 6.93 -26.31 -0.68
CA VAL A 26 6.87 -24.92 -0.21
C VAL A 26 6.36 -24.77 1.22
N ALA A 27 5.87 -25.86 1.83
CA ALA A 27 5.32 -25.83 3.18
C ALA A 27 6.34 -25.36 4.24
N GLY A 28 7.61 -25.79 4.12
CA GLY A 28 8.68 -25.31 5.01
C GLY A 28 8.94 -23.82 4.86
N LEU A 29 9.05 -23.35 3.61
CA LEU A 29 9.30 -21.94 3.29
C LEU A 29 8.18 -21.02 3.84
N LEU A 30 6.92 -21.42 3.69
CA LEU A 30 5.79 -20.63 4.20
C LEU A 30 5.77 -20.56 5.73
N ASN A 31 6.25 -21.61 6.40
CA ASN A 31 6.36 -21.62 7.86
C ASN A 31 7.52 -20.75 8.34
N ASP A 32 8.65 -20.80 7.64
CA ASP A 32 9.86 -20.04 7.99
C ASP A 32 9.70 -18.52 7.76
N TYR A 33 8.88 -18.13 6.78
CA TYR A 33 8.65 -16.72 6.39
C TYR A 33 7.18 -16.30 6.58
N GLY A 34 6.50 -16.88 7.57
CA GLY A 34 5.11 -16.52 7.86
C GLY A 34 4.93 -15.04 8.22
N ASP A 35 5.95 -14.43 8.81
CA ASP A 35 6.02 -13.01 9.16
C ASP A 35 5.99 -12.08 7.94
N VAL A 36 6.54 -12.48 6.80
CA VAL A 36 6.53 -11.71 5.54
C VAL A 36 5.10 -11.39 5.08
N PHE A 37 4.14 -12.24 5.42
CA PHE A 37 2.72 -12.07 5.07
C PHE A 37 1.91 -11.33 6.14
N THR A 38 2.52 -10.98 7.27
CA THR A 38 1.89 -10.15 8.30
C THR A 38 1.97 -8.69 7.93
N MET A 39 0.97 -7.89 8.34
CA MET A 39 1.03 -6.45 8.13
C MET A 39 2.13 -5.86 9.03
N PRO A 40 3.14 -5.17 8.46
CA PRO A 40 4.20 -4.58 9.27
C PRO A 40 3.64 -3.41 10.08
N ASN A 41 3.80 -3.47 11.41
CA ASN A 41 3.33 -2.42 12.34
C ASN A 41 4.43 -1.39 12.69
N THR A 42 5.57 -1.44 11.99
CA THR A 42 6.74 -0.63 12.28
C THR A 42 7.32 -0.07 11.00
N LEU A 43 7.93 1.12 11.10
CA LEU A 43 8.69 1.70 9.99
C LEU A 43 9.76 0.72 9.52
N PRO A 44 10.00 0.61 8.20
CA PRO A 44 11.08 -0.20 7.67
C PRO A 44 12.42 0.27 8.26
N PRO A 45 13.38 -0.64 8.48
CA PRO A 45 14.69 -0.30 9.00
C PRO A 45 15.37 0.72 8.09
N ASN A 46 16.17 1.60 8.70
CA ASN A 46 16.93 2.60 7.95
C ASN A 46 17.83 1.89 6.93
N ARG A 47 17.73 2.30 5.66
CA ARG A 47 18.54 1.76 4.55
C ARG A 47 19.71 2.70 4.32
N GLU A 48 20.80 2.22 3.71
CA GLU A 48 21.98 3.04 3.40
C GLU A 48 21.69 4.20 2.43
N HIS A 49 20.53 4.19 1.78
CA HIS A 49 20.13 5.18 0.78
C HIS A 49 18.95 5.99 1.29
N GLU A 50 19.16 7.29 1.45
CA GLU A 50 18.10 8.26 1.70
C GLU A 50 17.59 8.83 0.37
N HIS A 51 16.28 8.80 0.16
CA HIS A 51 15.67 9.32 -1.06
C HIS A 51 15.32 10.80 -0.88
N ALA A 52 16.29 11.68 -1.16
CA ALA A 52 16.04 13.12 -1.16
C ALA A 52 15.27 13.55 -2.43
N LEU A 53 14.26 14.40 -2.26
CA LEU A 53 13.57 15.07 -3.37
C LEU A 53 14.34 16.35 -3.72
N VAL A 54 15.00 16.38 -4.88
CA VAL A 54 15.71 17.56 -5.36
C VAL A 54 14.72 18.53 -6.00
N LEU A 55 14.59 19.73 -5.43
CA LEU A 55 13.75 20.80 -5.98
C LEU A 55 14.51 21.62 -7.03
N GLN A 56 13.79 22.25 -7.95
CA GLN A 56 14.37 23.26 -8.83
C GLN A 56 14.72 24.52 -8.05
N ASP A 57 15.82 25.18 -8.44
CA ASP A 57 16.27 26.41 -7.80
C ASP A 57 15.19 27.51 -7.87
N GLY A 58 14.97 28.19 -6.75
CA GLY A 58 14.04 29.32 -6.64
C GLY A 58 12.57 28.96 -6.45
N VAL A 59 12.21 27.67 -6.32
CA VAL A 59 10.82 27.25 -6.05
C VAL A 59 10.45 27.50 -4.58
N ALA A 60 9.42 28.31 -4.37
CA ALA A 60 8.84 28.54 -3.05
C ALA A 60 7.84 27.43 -2.66
N PRO A 61 7.67 27.13 -1.36
CA PRO A 61 6.62 26.24 -0.88
C PRO A 61 5.23 26.66 -1.32
N VAL A 62 4.40 25.71 -1.73
CA VAL A 62 3.01 25.93 -2.12
C VAL A 62 2.10 25.36 -1.05
N SER A 63 1.31 26.23 -0.42
CA SER A 63 0.27 25.82 0.52
C SER A 63 -1.11 26.13 -0.03
N VAL A 64 -1.90 25.07 -0.24
CA VAL A 64 -3.24 25.15 -0.84
C VAL A 64 -4.28 24.81 0.21
N ARG A 65 -5.41 25.53 0.18
CA ARG A 65 -6.53 25.26 1.09
C ARG A 65 -7.12 23.87 0.82
N PRO A 66 -7.40 23.06 1.86
CA PRO A 66 -8.06 21.78 1.69
C PRO A 66 -9.42 21.93 0.99
N TYR A 67 -9.73 20.99 0.10
CA TYR A 67 -11.02 20.94 -0.59
C TYR A 67 -12.14 20.46 0.34
N ARG A 68 -13.39 20.84 0.02
CA ARG A 68 -14.57 20.38 0.75
C ARG A 68 -15.06 19.05 0.16
N TYR A 69 -15.11 18.02 0.99
CA TYR A 69 -15.65 16.71 0.62
C TYR A 69 -17.09 16.53 1.08
N PRO A 70 -17.93 15.82 0.31
CA PRO A 70 -19.21 15.29 0.79
C PRO A 70 -19.02 14.41 2.04
N GLN A 71 -20.04 14.35 2.91
CA GLN A 71 -19.94 13.68 4.20
C GLN A 71 -19.44 12.23 4.11
N HIS A 72 -20.01 11.43 3.20
CA HIS A 72 -19.61 10.03 3.03
C HIS A 72 -18.14 9.84 2.65
N GLN A 73 -17.56 10.74 1.86
CA GLN A 73 -16.14 10.68 1.50
C GLN A 73 -15.26 11.09 2.67
N LYS A 74 -15.66 12.15 3.38
CA LYS A 74 -14.95 12.61 4.57
C LYS A 74 -14.88 11.49 5.62
N ASP A 75 -15.98 10.79 5.86
CA ASP A 75 -16.04 9.70 6.84
C ASP A 75 -15.06 8.56 6.48
N GLU A 76 -15.00 8.16 5.20
CA GLU A 76 -14.06 7.12 4.75
C GLU A 76 -12.60 7.61 4.80
N ILE A 77 -12.34 8.86 4.40
CA ILE A 77 -10.99 9.45 4.51
C ILE A 77 -10.53 9.47 5.97
N GLU A 78 -11.39 9.89 6.91
CA GLU A 78 -11.04 9.93 8.33
C GLU A 78 -10.79 8.53 8.91
N LYS A 79 -11.54 7.52 8.46
CA LYS A 79 -11.30 6.13 8.81
C LYS A 79 -9.92 5.66 8.32
N LEU A 80 -9.61 5.85 7.04
CA LEU A 80 -8.32 5.47 6.47
C LEU A 80 -7.15 6.21 7.12
N VAL A 81 -7.32 7.51 7.43
CA VAL A 81 -6.30 8.29 8.13
C VAL A 81 -6.01 7.70 9.51
N ARG A 82 -7.03 7.27 10.27
CA ARG A 82 -6.83 6.59 11.56
C ARG A 82 -6.05 5.28 11.39
N GLU A 83 -6.46 4.45 10.44
CA GLU A 83 -5.78 3.17 10.16
C GLU A 83 -4.30 3.38 9.77
N MET A 84 -4.01 4.39 8.94
CA MET A 84 -2.63 4.70 8.54
C MET A 84 -1.79 5.31 9.67
N LEU A 85 -2.40 6.07 10.58
CA LEU A 85 -1.74 6.58 11.80
C LEU A 85 -1.39 5.43 12.75
N GLU A 86 -2.33 4.52 12.99
CA GLU A 86 -2.13 3.32 13.83
C GLU A 86 -1.05 2.40 13.25
N ALA A 87 -1.02 2.25 11.92
CA ALA A 87 0.00 1.48 11.21
C ALA A 87 1.37 2.19 11.13
N GLY A 88 1.47 3.47 11.53
CA GLY A 88 2.71 4.25 11.44
C GLY A 88 3.16 4.61 10.02
N ILE A 89 2.24 4.55 9.04
CA ILE A 89 2.50 4.91 7.64
C ILE A 89 2.58 6.44 7.49
N ILE A 90 1.75 7.16 8.27
CA ILE A 90 1.73 8.63 8.31
C ILE A 90 1.93 9.12 9.75
N GLN A 91 2.35 10.38 9.89
CA GLN A 91 2.52 11.03 11.19
C GLN A 91 2.13 12.51 11.12
N PRO A 92 1.68 13.12 12.24
CA PRO A 92 1.47 14.56 12.30
C PRO A 92 2.76 15.33 11.99
N SER A 93 2.67 16.34 11.15
CA SER A 93 3.77 17.24 10.83
C SER A 93 3.25 18.66 10.65
N VAL A 94 4.10 19.65 10.94
CA VAL A 94 3.82 21.06 10.66
C VAL A 94 4.75 21.48 9.52
N SER A 95 4.16 21.65 8.34
CA SER A 95 4.87 21.95 7.10
C SER A 95 4.50 23.35 6.61
N PHE A 96 5.46 24.03 5.98
CA PHE A 96 5.22 25.29 5.24
C PHE A 96 4.66 25.05 3.83
N PHE A 97 4.64 23.80 3.37
CA PHE A 97 3.78 23.29 2.29
C PHE A 97 2.42 22.90 2.90
#